data_AF-A0A5D0TQY8-F1
#
_entry.id   AF-A0A5D0TQY8-F1
#
_cell.length_a   1.000
_cell.length_b   1.000
_cell.length_c   1.000
_cell.angle_alpha   90.00
_cell.angle_beta   90.00
_cell.angle_gamma   90.00
#
_symmetry.space_group_name_H-M   'P 1'
#
loop_
_entity.id
_entity.type
_entity.pdbx_description
1 polymer ?
#
loop_
_entity_poly.entity_id
_entity_poly.type
_entity_poly.pdbx_seq_one_letter_code
_entity_poly.pdbx_strand_id
1 'polypeptide(L)'
;MGNEFMPEGLHAATADLVTETVERLQEVLLYSQITAEEEWPRMLLYRITDAQDTLDMLVGLYAAQAFRAGCDPDVLKRYMQTSQECPRTQKPRQEDIDYLDGLIGRPPGKVRSGRYQSGQIQREHPGDSDLSDRHRDWTLACIHALQAFACAAPDALEDLPADIGSKAKRVYATVIQDGSQPDPTSVPAAEPPPPNGSSPS
;
A
#
# COMPACT_ATOMS: atom_id res chain seq x y z
N MET A 1 -26.95 15.92 14.66
CA MET A 1 -26.24 14.63 14.50
C MET A 1 -24.84 14.86 15.03
N GLY A 2 -24.47 14.17 16.11
CA GLY A 2 -23.20 14.40 16.79
C GLY A 2 -22.04 14.06 15.88
N ASN A 3 -21.01 14.89 15.91
CA ASN A 3 -19.76 14.70 15.18
C ASN A 3 -19.08 13.45 15.76
N GLU A 4 -19.35 12.28 15.18
CA GLU A 4 -18.84 11.01 15.71
C GLU A 4 -17.38 10.87 15.25
N PHE A 5 -16.48 11.37 16.10
CA PHE A 5 -15.05 11.10 15.97
C PHE A 5 -14.82 9.59 15.96
N MET A 6 -13.88 9.17 15.12
CA MET A 6 -13.39 7.80 15.08
C MET A 6 -13.01 7.32 16.50
N PRO A 7 -13.50 6.16 16.97
CA PRO A 7 -13.19 5.69 18.32
C PRO A 7 -11.68 5.55 18.52
N GLU A 8 -11.17 6.00 19.68
CA GLU A 8 -9.73 5.99 19.99
C GLU A 8 -9.10 4.61 19.81
N GLY A 9 -9.80 3.54 20.24
CA GLY A 9 -9.33 2.16 20.06
C GLY A 9 -9.23 1.75 18.58
N LEU A 10 -10.11 2.26 17.71
CA LEU A 10 -10.02 2.02 16.27
C LEU A 10 -8.86 2.81 15.66
N HIS A 11 -8.56 4.00 16.21
CA HIS A 11 -7.43 4.83 15.75
C HIS A 11 -6.10 4.16 16.07
N ALA A 12 -5.93 3.67 17.29
CA ALA A 12 -4.76 2.88 17.68
C ALA A 12 -4.61 1.61 16.81
N ALA A 13 -5.69 0.83 16.66
CA ALA A 13 -5.67 -0.37 15.81
C ALA A 13 -5.34 -0.07 14.34
N THR A 14 -5.77 1.09 13.82
CA THR A 14 -5.42 1.53 12.46
C THR A 14 -3.92 1.76 12.34
N ALA A 15 -3.31 2.46 13.29
CA ALA A 15 -1.88 2.71 13.27
C ALA A 15 -1.09 1.38 13.30
N ASP A 16 -1.47 0.45 14.19
CA ASP A 16 -0.80 -0.83 14.33
C ASP A 16 -0.90 -1.69 13.06
N LEU A 17 -2.12 -1.86 12.51
CA LEU A 17 -2.35 -2.71 11.33
C LEU A 17 -1.75 -2.11 10.05
N VAL A 18 -1.78 -0.78 9.89
CA VAL A 18 -1.10 -0.12 8.77
C VAL A 18 0.41 -0.29 8.89
N THR A 19 0.98 -0.15 10.09
CA THR A 19 2.42 -0.36 10.32
C THR A 19 2.82 -1.79 9.98
N GLU A 20 2.10 -2.79 10.48
CA GLU A 20 2.37 -4.20 10.15
C GLU A 20 2.28 -4.46 8.64
N THR A 21 1.24 -3.93 7.98
CA THR A 21 1.09 -4.04 6.51
C THR A 21 2.32 -3.48 5.79
N VAL A 22 2.76 -2.29 6.18
CA VAL A 22 3.91 -1.61 5.59
C VAL A 22 5.19 -2.41 5.81
N GLU A 23 5.41 -2.98 6.99
CA GLU A 23 6.54 -3.88 7.27
C GLU A 23 6.55 -5.11 6.35
N ARG A 24 5.40 -5.76 6.16
CA ARG A 24 5.31 -6.91 5.23
C ARG A 24 5.61 -6.51 3.79
N LEU A 25 5.10 -5.36 3.34
CA LEU A 25 5.37 -4.85 1.99
C LEU A 25 6.86 -4.47 1.80
N GLN A 26 7.57 -4.07 2.85
CA GLN A 26 9.02 -3.85 2.77
C GLN A 26 9.78 -5.14 2.57
N GLU A 27 9.41 -6.20 3.28
CA GLU A 27 10.02 -7.51 3.10
C GLU A 27 9.82 -8.01 1.66
N VAL A 28 8.67 -7.71 1.04
CA VAL A 28 8.43 -7.98 -0.39
C VAL A 28 9.46 -7.24 -1.26
N LEU A 29 9.68 -5.95 -1.03
CA LEU A 29 10.68 -5.17 -1.77
C LEU A 29 12.10 -5.71 -1.57
N LEU A 30 12.43 -6.12 -0.35
CA LEU A 30 13.74 -6.71 -0.03
C LEU A 30 13.94 -8.06 -0.72
N TYR A 31 13.00 -8.99 -0.54
CA TYR A 31 13.10 -10.34 -1.13
C TYR A 31 13.01 -10.33 -2.66
N SER A 32 12.36 -9.34 -3.26
CA SER A 32 12.32 -9.19 -4.73
C SER A 32 13.69 -8.87 -5.34
N GLN A 33 14.63 -8.37 -4.53
CA GLN A 33 16.00 -8.04 -4.96
C GLN A 33 16.97 -9.21 -4.75
N ILE A 34 16.60 -10.20 -3.94
CA ILE A 34 17.42 -11.40 -3.72
C ILE A 34 17.22 -12.32 -4.92
N THR A 35 18.02 -12.08 -5.96
CA THR A 35 18.00 -12.82 -7.24
C THR A 35 18.44 -14.28 -7.16
N ALA A 36 18.82 -14.77 -5.99
CA ALA A 36 19.33 -16.12 -5.80
C ALA A 36 18.31 -16.99 -5.04
N GLU A 37 17.93 -18.11 -5.67
CA GLU A 37 17.28 -19.31 -5.11
C GLU A 37 15.78 -19.53 -5.36
N GLU A 38 15.43 -20.82 -5.48
CA GLU A 38 14.11 -21.42 -5.76
C GLU A 38 13.01 -21.03 -4.76
N GLU A 39 13.36 -20.35 -3.67
CA GLU A 39 12.45 -19.99 -2.57
C GLU A 39 11.79 -18.61 -2.71
N TRP A 40 12.26 -17.75 -3.63
CA TRP A 40 11.69 -16.41 -3.79
C TRP A 40 10.15 -16.40 -3.96
N PRO A 41 9.49 -17.37 -4.68
CA PRO A 41 8.04 -17.34 -4.81
C PRO A 41 7.36 -17.55 -3.47
N ARG A 42 7.90 -18.46 -2.64
CA ARG A 42 7.36 -18.74 -1.30
C ARG A 42 7.45 -17.51 -0.41
N MET A 43 8.62 -16.87 -0.38
CA MET A 43 8.86 -15.70 0.47
C MET A 43 7.98 -14.51 0.05
N LEU A 44 7.93 -14.19 -1.24
CA LEU A 44 7.10 -13.09 -1.72
C LEU A 44 5.61 -13.35 -1.55
N LEU A 45 5.13 -14.56 -1.90
CA LEU A 45 3.70 -14.87 -1.77
C LEU A 45 3.25 -14.86 -0.32
N TYR A 46 4.04 -15.38 0.63
CA TYR A 46 3.70 -15.29 2.05
C TYR A 46 3.62 -13.85 2.51
N ARG A 47 4.60 -12.99 2.20
CA ARG A 47 4.57 -11.60 2.67
C ARG A 47 3.48 -10.74 2.02
N ILE A 48 3.23 -10.91 0.73
CA ILE A 48 2.11 -10.21 0.06
C ILE A 48 0.77 -10.69 0.64
N THR A 49 0.63 -11.99 0.91
CA THR A 49 -0.61 -12.53 1.49
C THR A 49 -0.81 -12.06 2.93
N ASP A 50 0.23 -12.07 3.76
CA ASP A 50 0.21 -11.53 5.13
C ASP A 50 -0.23 -10.05 5.11
N ALA A 51 0.37 -9.24 4.23
CA ALA A 51 0.00 -7.82 4.06
C ALA A 51 -1.47 -7.66 3.66
N GLN A 52 -1.96 -8.49 2.74
CA GLN A 52 -3.35 -8.47 2.32
C GLN A 52 -4.29 -8.85 3.49
N ASP A 53 -3.97 -9.89 4.26
CA ASP A 53 -4.75 -10.30 5.43
C ASP A 53 -4.86 -9.20 6.49
N THR A 54 -3.77 -8.50 6.76
CA THR A 54 -3.77 -7.37 7.69
C THR A 54 -4.65 -6.22 7.19
N LEU A 55 -4.61 -5.90 5.89
CA LEU A 55 -5.51 -4.92 5.28
C LEU A 55 -6.98 -5.37 5.30
N ASP A 56 -7.25 -6.63 4.97
CA ASP A 56 -8.59 -7.22 4.98
C ASP A 56 -9.17 -7.16 6.41
N MET A 57 -8.35 -7.42 7.44
CA MET A 57 -8.71 -7.24 8.84
C MET A 57 -9.06 -5.79 9.17
N LEU A 58 -8.23 -4.84 8.73
CA LEU A 58 -8.47 -3.40 8.93
C LEU A 58 -9.79 -2.96 8.28
N VAL A 59 -10.04 -3.36 7.03
CA VAL A 59 -11.30 -3.12 6.31
C VAL A 59 -12.48 -3.70 7.10
N GLY A 60 -12.33 -4.93 7.62
CA GLY A 60 -13.33 -5.58 8.47
C GLY A 60 -13.66 -4.79 9.75
N LEU A 61 -12.65 -4.21 10.41
CA LEU A 61 -12.85 -3.39 11.62
C LEU A 61 -13.63 -2.10 11.31
N TYR A 62 -13.26 -1.38 10.24
CA TYR A 62 -13.99 -0.18 9.81
C TYR A 62 -15.42 -0.53 9.39
N ALA A 63 -15.59 -1.64 8.67
CA ALA A 63 -16.90 -2.11 8.25
C ALA A 63 -17.80 -2.45 9.44
N ALA A 64 -17.26 -3.14 10.45
CA ALA A 64 -17.97 -3.47 11.68
C ALA A 64 -18.35 -2.19 12.45
N GLN A 65 -17.45 -1.21 12.56
CA GLN A 65 -17.75 0.06 13.21
C GLN A 65 -18.83 0.83 12.46
N ALA A 66 -18.73 0.95 11.13
CA ALA A 66 -19.73 1.62 10.30
C ALA A 66 -21.10 0.94 10.41
N PHE A 67 -21.15 -0.39 10.39
CA PHE A 67 -22.38 -1.15 10.58
C PHE A 67 -23.00 -0.87 11.97
N ARG A 68 -22.19 -0.84 13.03
CA ARG A 68 -22.66 -0.49 14.39
C ARG A 68 -23.17 0.95 14.49
N ALA A 69 -22.61 1.87 13.71
CA ALA A 69 -23.08 3.25 13.60
C ALA A 69 -24.35 3.40 12.73
N GLY A 70 -24.92 2.28 12.25
CA GLY A 70 -26.16 2.27 11.47
C GLY A 70 -25.97 2.48 9.97
N CYS A 71 -24.76 2.29 9.45
CA CYS A 71 -24.53 2.32 8.00
C CYS A 71 -25.32 1.22 7.30
N ASP A 72 -25.92 1.57 6.17
CA ASP A 72 -26.68 0.64 5.34
C ASP A 72 -25.78 -0.50 4.80
N PRO A 73 -26.21 -1.77 4.88
CA PRO A 73 -25.39 -2.90 4.43
C PRO A 73 -25.00 -2.86 2.95
N ASP A 74 -25.84 -2.31 2.06
CA ASP A 74 -25.54 -2.25 0.63
C ASP A 74 -24.63 -1.05 0.29
N VAL A 75 -24.69 0.04 1.07
CA VAL A 75 -23.64 1.06 1.08
C VAL A 75 -22.30 0.45 1.52
N LEU A 76 -22.30 -0.32 2.61
CA LEU A 76 -21.08 -0.92 3.15
C LEU A 76 -20.43 -1.89 2.16
N LYS A 77 -21.21 -2.77 1.51
CA LYS A 77 -20.70 -3.64 0.44
C LYS A 77 -20.03 -2.87 -0.70
N ARG A 78 -20.59 -1.71 -1.07
CA ARG A 78 -20.00 -0.85 -2.11
C ARG A 78 -18.68 -0.23 -1.66
N TYR A 79 -18.58 0.23 -0.41
CA TYR A 79 -17.34 0.76 0.15
C TYR A 79 -16.25 -0.30 0.26
N MET A 80 -16.61 -1.51 0.68
CA MET A 80 -15.69 -2.66 0.72
C MET A 80 -15.35 -3.19 -0.68
N GLN A 81 -16.08 -2.76 -1.73
CA GLN A 81 -15.87 -3.20 -3.12
C GLN A 81 -15.88 -4.73 -3.28
N THR A 82 -16.71 -5.45 -2.51
CA THR A 82 -16.69 -6.93 -2.44
C THR A 82 -16.89 -7.63 -3.79
N SER A 83 -17.51 -6.98 -4.77
CA SER A 83 -17.63 -7.47 -6.15
C SER A 83 -16.28 -7.59 -6.90
N GLN A 84 -15.25 -6.89 -6.42
CA GLN A 84 -13.91 -6.89 -7.01
C GLN A 84 -12.99 -7.91 -6.31
N GLU A 85 -13.41 -8.48 -5.17
CA GLU A 85 -12.64 -9.49 -4.45
C GLU A 85 -12.44 -10.73 -5.31
N CYS A 86 -11.22 -11.26 -5.28
CA CYS A 86 -10.87 -12.52 -5.92
C CYS A 86 -10.48 -13.51 -4.81
N PRO A 87 -11.20 -14.65 -4.67
CA PRO A 87 -10.83 -15.64 -3.68
C PRO A 87 -9.40 -16.13 -3.89
N ARG A 88 -8.59 -16.17 -2.83
CA ARG A 88 -7.18 -16.61 -2.93
C ARG A 88 -7.02 -18.09 -3.31
N THR A 89 -8.06 -18.88 -3.10
CA THR A 89 -8.13 -20.27 -3.56
C THR A 89 -8.37 -20.40 -5.06
N GLN A 90 -8.70 -19.30 -5.74
CA GLN A 90 -8.82 -19.28 -7.18
C GLN A 90 -7.42 -19.29 -7.81
N LYS A 91 -7.23 -20.13 -8.84
CA LYS A 91 -5.99 -20.12 -9.64
C LYS A 91 -5.79 -18.72 -10.26
N PRO A 92 -4.53 -18.33 -10.56
CA PRO A 92 -4.27 -17.14 -11.38
C PRO A 92 -5.17 -17.13 -12.60
N ARG A 93 -5.79 -15.98 -12.87
CA ARG A 93 -6.68 -15.81 -14.01
C ARG A 93 -5.83 -15.76 -15.28
N GLN A 94 -6.44 -16.07 -16.42
CA GLN A 94 -5.74 -15.95 -17.70
C GLN A 94 -5.23 -14.51 -17.92
N GLU A 95 -5.95 -13.51 -17.41
CA GLU A 95 -5.52 -12.11 -17.42
C GLU A 95 -4.19 -11.86 -16.69
N ASP A 96 -3.96 -12.54 -15.56
CA ASP A 96 -2.72 -12.44 -14.79
C ASP A 96 -1.55 -13.07 -15.55
N ILE A 97 -1.81 -14.21 -16.18
CA ILE A 97 -0.84 -14.92 -17.04
C ILE A 97 -0.49 -14.06 -18.25
N ASP A 98 -1.50 -13.51 -18.93
CA ASP A 98 -1.29 -12.66 -20.11
C ASP A 98 -0.50 -11.40 -19.76
N TYR A 99 -0.80 -10.76 -18.62
CA TYR A 99 -0.04 -9.61 -18.13
C TYR A 99 1.42 -9.97 -17.87
N LEU A 100 1.66 -11.08 -17.15
CA LEU A 100 2.99 -11.58 -16.86
C LEU A 100 3.75 -11.86 -18.16
N ASP A 101 3.15 -12.57 -19.12
CA ASP A 101 3.77 -12.90 -20.40
C ASP A 101 4.17 -11.62 -21.17
N GLY A 102 3.31 -10.60 -21.15
CA GLY A 102 3.64 -9.28 -21.70
C GLY A 102 4.83 -8.62 -21.00
N LEU A 103 4.85 -8.66 -19.66
CA LEU A 103 5.87 -8.06 -18.81
C LEU A 103 7.25 -8.72 -18.98
N ILE A 104 7.31 -10.04 -19.11
CA ILE A 104 8.58 -10.80 -19.27
C ILE A 104 8.92 -11.10 -20.74
N GLY A 105 8.10 -10.63 -21.68
CA GLY A 105 8.38 -10.76 -23.10
C GLY A 105 8.13 -12.13 -23.71
N ARG A 106 7.30 -12.96 -23.09
CA ARG A 106 6.83 -14.20 -23.69
C ARG A 106 5.84 -13.88 -24.83
N PRO A 107 5.75 -14.75 -25.85
CA PRO A 107 4.74 -14.60 -26.88
C PRO A 107 3.33 -14.67 -26.27
N PRO A 108 2.35 -13.90 -26.76
CA PRO A 108 1.00 -13.99 -26.26
C PRO A 108 0.43 -15.39 -26.57
N GLY A 109 -0.61 -15.79 -25.83
CA GLY A 109 -1.42 -16.95 -26.20
C GLY A 109 -2.15 -16.75 -27.54
N LYS A 110 -3.18 -17.56 -27.80
CA LYS A 110 -3.94 -17.53 -29.06
C LYS A 110 -4.59 -16.17 -29.38
N VAL A 111 -4.86 -15.35 -28.36
CA VAL A 111 -5.44 -14.02 -28.48
C VAL A 111 -4.61 -13.06 -27.64
N ARG A 112 -4.30 -11.89 -28.21
CA ARG A 112 -3.61 -10.82 -27.48
C ARG A 112 -4.63 -10.05 -26.66
N SER A 113 -4.63 -10.23 -25.34
CA SER A 113 -5.50 -9.49 -24.44
C SER A 113 -4.96 -8.07 -24.17
N GLY A 114 -5.83 -7.17 -23.71
CA GLY A 114 -5.41 -5.84 -23.26
C GLY A 114 -4.37 -5.90 -22.14
N ARG A 115 -4.48 -6.91 -21.25
CA ARG A 115 -3.52 -7.18 -20.17
C ARG A 115 -2.13 -7.50 -20.69
N TYR A 116 -2.03 -8.33 -21.73
CA TYR A 116 -0.74 -8.59 -22.39
C TYR A 116 -0.09 -7.30 -22.91
N GLN A 117 -0.88 -6.43 -23.54
CA GLN A 117 -0.38 -5.14 -24.03
C GLN A 117 0.06 -4.22 -22.87
N SER A 118 -0.68 -4.17 -21.77
CA SER A 118 -0.27 -3.40 -20.58
C SER A 118 1.08 -3.89 -20.02
N GLY A 119 1.28 -5.21 -19.91
CA GLY A 119 2.56 -5.78 -19.47
C GLY A 119 3.71 -5.41 -20.42
N GLN A 120 3.48 -5.46 -21.74
CA GLN A 120 4.49 -5.04 -22.72
C GLN A 120 4.85 -3.56 -22.62
N ILE A 121 3.85 -2.68 -22.47
CA ILE A 121 4.06 -1.23 -22.31
C ILE A 121 4.93 -0.98 -21.08
N GLN A 122 4.64 -1.62 -19.95
CA GLN A 122 5.42 -1.48 -18.73
C GLN A 122 6.86 -1.99 -18.90
N ARG A 123 7.05 -3.10 -19.62
CA ARG A 123 8.39 -3.63 -19.93
C ARG A 123 9.20 -2.69 -20.83
N GLU A 124 8.55 -2.05 -21.80
CA GLU A 124 9.19 -1.11 -22.75
C GLU A 124 9.51 0.24 -22.11
N HIS A 125 8.78 0.59 -21.05
CA HIS A 125 8.90 1.84 -20.30
C HIS A 125 9.13 1.57 -18.81
N PRO A 126 10.20 0.83 -18.45
CA PRO A 126 10.49 0.53 -17.05
C PRO A 126 10.88 1.84 -16.37
N GLY A 127 9.97 2.38 -15.54
CA GLY A 127 10.23 3.63 -14.82
C GLY A 127 9.98 4.91 -15.62
N ASP A 128 9.21 4.90 -16.72
CA ASP A 128 8.82 6.15 -17.43
C ASP A 128 7.79 7.01 -16.67
N SER A 129 7.66 6.76 -15.37
CA SER A 129 7.44 7.82 -14.42
C SER A 129 8.76 8.04 -13.68
N ASP A 130 9.45 9.15 -13.95
CA ASP A 130 10.56 9.67 -13.11
C ASP A 130 10.13 9.82 -11.62
N LEU A 131 8.82 9.75 -11.37
CA LEU A 131 8.16 9.62 -10.09
C LEU A 131 8.36 8.24 -9.42
N SER A 132 8.51 7.11 -10.12
CA SER A 132 8.54 5.77 -9.48
C SER A 132 9.85 5.49 -8.76
N ASP A 133 11.00 5.82 -9.35
CA ASP A 133 12.30 5.56 -8.72
C ASP A 133 12.55 6.54 -7.57
N ARG A 134 12.20 7.82 -7.78
CA ARG A 134 12.25 8.83 -6.73
C ARG A 134 11.29 8.50 -5.57
N HIS A 135 10.05 8.12 -5.84
CA HIS A 135 9.11 7.75 -4.77
C HIS A 135 9.52 6.45 -4.09
N ARG A 136 10.01 5.45 -4.83
CA ARG A 136 10.52 4.20 -4.25
C ARG A 136 11.64 4.45 -3.26
N ASP A 137 12.68 5.19 -3.67
CA ASP A 137 13.79 5.48 -2.76
C ASP A 137 13.34 6.31 -1.57
N TRP A 138 12.39 7.23 -1.77
CA TRP A 138 11.89 8.06 -0.69
C TRP A 138 11.05 7.23 0.30
N THR A 139 10.20 6.35 -0.20
CA THR A 139 9.42 5.40 0.59
C THR A 139 10.34 4.49 1.40
N LEU A 140 11.36 3.89 0.77
CA LEU A 140 12.36 3.07 1.46
C LEU A 140 13.12 3.85 2.54
N ALA A 141 13.53 5.08 2.23
CA ALA A 141 14.21 5.93 3.19
C ALA A 141 13.33 6.35 4.38
N CYS A 142 12.05 6.70 4.15
CA CYS A 142 11.10 6.99 5.22
C CYS A 142 10.90 5.77 6.14
N ILE A 143 10.77 4.60 5.54
CA ILE A 143 10.62 3.32 6.22
C ILE A 143 11.82 3.04 7.13
N HIS A 144 13.04 3.12 6.59
CA HIS A 144 14.24 2.82 7.37
C HIS A 144 14.42 3.82 8.50
N ALA A 145 14.11 5.09 8.27
CA ALA A 145 14.11 6.11 9.31
C ALA A 145 13.12 5.80 10.44
N LEU A 146 11.89 5.42 10.12
CA LEU A 146 10.87 5.07 11.12
C LEU A 146 11.27 3.82 11.92
N GLN A 147 11.85 2.81 11.26
CA GLN A 147 12.36 1.60 11.93
C GLN A 147 13.53 1.91 12.86
N ALA A 148 14.52 2.67 12.40
CA ALA A 148 15.64 3.10 13.23
C ALA A 148 15.16 3.87 14.47
N PHE A 149 14.09 4.68 14.31
CA PHE A 149 13.51 5.46 15.40
C PHE A 149 12.79 4.55 16.41
N ALA A 150 11.93 3.66 15.92
CA ALA A 150 11.20 2.71 16.76
C ALA A 150 12.11 1.75 17.53
N CYS A 151 13.22 1.32 16.92
CA CYS A 151 14.19 0.40 17.53
C CYS A 151 15.30 1.10 18.32
N ALA A 152 15.32 2.44 18.40
CA ALA A 152 16.41 3.22 18.98
C ALA A 152 17.81 2.85 18.42
N ALA A 153 17.86 2.54 17.12
CA ALA A 153 19.05 2.04 16.40
C ALA A 153 19.41 2.96 15.22
N PRO A 154 19.88 4.21 15.48
CA PRO A 154 20.23 5.16 14.42
C PRO A 154 21.41 4.72 13.54
N ASP A 155 22.28 3.87 14.08
CA ASP A 155 23.45 3.29 13.42
C ASP A 155 23.07 2.33 12.29
N ALA A 156 21.90 1.69 12.35
CA ALA A 156 21.39 0.84 11.27
C ALA A 156 21.19 1.60 9.94
N LEU A 157 21.13 2.93 9.96
CA LEU A 157 21.04 3.75 8.75
C LEU A 157 22.38 3.87 8.00
N GLU A 158 23.50 3.51 8.63
CA GLU A 158 24.83 3.53 8.02
C GLU A 158 25.05 2.35 7.05
N ASP A 159 24.31 1.26 7.23
CA ASP A 159 24.42 0.05 6.41
C ASP A 159 23.62 0.14 5.09
N LEU A 160 22.90 1.24 4.87
CA LEU A 160 22.06 1.45 3.69
C LEU A 160 22.85 1.97 2.48
N PRO A 161 22.40 1.70 1.24
CA PRO A 161 22.90 2.38 0.05
C PRO A 161 22.91 3.90 0.22
N ALA A 162 23.97 4.58 -0.24
CA ALA A 162 24.26 5.97 0.12
C ALA A 162 23.13 6.97 -0.21
N ASP A 163 22.42 6.73 -1.30
CA ASP A 163 21.28 7.51 -1.78
C ASP A 163 20.03 7.34 -0.89
N ILE A 164 19.74 6.12 -0.44
CA ILE A 164 18.65 5.81 0.49
C ILE A 164 19.03 6.22 1.91
N GLY A 165 20.25 5.94 2.37
CA GLY A 165 20.74 6.26 3.70
C GLY A 165 20.76 7.77 3.98
N SER A 166 21.18 8.59 3.00
CA SER A 166 21.16 10.06 3.14
C SER A 166 19.73 10.60 3.28
N LYS A 167 18.79 10.05 2.50
CA LYS A 167 17.36 10.37 2.59
C LYS A 167 16.79 9.92 3.94
N ALA A 168 17.11 8.69 4.39
CA ALA A 168 16.61 8.13 5.64
C ALA A 168 17.09 8.92 6.86
N LYS A 169 18.38 9.28 6.93
CA LYS A 169 18.94 10.13 7.99
C LYS A 169 18.24 11.49 8.06
N ARG A 170 17.86 12.06 6.90
CA ARG A 170 17.10 13.30 6.84
C ARG A 170 15.69 13.14 7.44
N VAL A 171 14.98 12.07 7.10
CA VAL A 171 13.65 11.79 7.69
C VAL A 171 13.76 11.53 9.18
N TYR A 172 14.74 10.73 9.60
CA TYR A 172 15.01 10.40 11.00
C TYR A 172 15.25 11.68 11.83
N ALA A 173 16.07 12.59 11.32
CA ALA A 173 16.31 13.88 11.96
C ALA A 173 15.04 14.73 12.06
N THR A 174 14.18 14.74 11.03
CA THR A 174 12.89 15.47 11.07
C THR A 174 11.93 14.87 12.08
N VAL A 175 11.76 13.55 12.10
CA VAL A 175 10.88 12.84 13.06
C VAL A 175 11.34 13.04 14.50
N ILE A 176 12.65 13.15 14.75
CA ILE A 176 13.22 13.42 16.08
C ILE A 176 13.13 14.89 16.49
N GLN A 177 13.29 15.83 15.54
CA GLN A 177 13.23 17.26 15.84
C GLN A 177 11.80 17.76 16.08
N ASP A 178 10.79 17.14 15.46
CA ASP A 178 9.35 17.47 15.62
C ASP A 178 8.65 16.68 16.73
N GLY A 179 9.34 16.39 17.84
CA GLY A 179 8.70 15.86 19.07
C GLY A 179 7.62 16.76 19.71
N SER A 180 7.14 17.79 19.01
CA SER A 180 5.93 18.54 19.36
C SER A 180 4.76 18.03 18.50
N GLN A 181 3.71 17.50 19.14
CA GLN A 181 2.46 17.12 18.46
C GLN A 181 2.00 18.21 17.48
N PRO A 182 1.51 17.86 16.28
CA PRO A 182 0.87 18.83 15.40
C PRO A 182 -0.38 19.39 16.08
N ASP A 183 -0.50 20.72 16.13
CA ASP A 183 -1.67 21.43 16.65
C ASP A 183 -2.90 21.06 15.78
N PRO A 184 -3.93 20.40 16.35
CA PRO A 184 -5.10 19.93 15.61
C PRO A 184 -5.92 21.05 14.97
N THR A 185 -5.62 22.32 15.26
CA THR A 185 -6.31 23.48 14.66
C THR A 185 -5.72 23.95 13.33
N SER A 186 -4.61 23.34 12.86
CA SER A 186 -3.88 23.82 11.67
C SER A 186 -4.32 23.22 10.34
N VAL A 187 -5.32 22.32 10.32
CA VAL A 187 -5.84 21.76 9.06
C VAL A 187 -6.87 22.72 8.46
N PRO A 188 -6.64 23.30 7.27
CA PRO A 188 -7.65 24.12 6.61
C PRO A 188 -8.90 23.27 6.32
N ALA A 189 -10.06 23.81 6.67
CA ALA A 189 -11.35 23.15 6.49
C ALA A 189 -11.49 22.60 5.05
N ALA A 190 -11.79 21.31 4.94
CA ALA A 190 -12.03 20.66 3.66
C ALA A 190 -13.13 21.41 2.89
N GLU A 191 -12.85 21.75 1.63
CA GLU A 191 -13.85 22.33 0.74
C GLU A 191 -15.05 21.37 0.63
N PRO A 192 -16.29 21.91 0.67
CA PRO A 192 -17.47 21.10 0.53
C PRO A 192 -17.51 20.46 -0.86
N PRO A 193 -18.00 19.21 -0.98
CA PRO A 193 -18.09 18.52 -2.26
C PRO A 193 -19.02 19.28 -3.22
N PRO A 194 -18.71 19.27 -4.54
CA PRO A 194 -19.53 19.96 -5.53
C PRO A 194 -20.96 19.38 -5.56
N PRO A 195 -21.98 20.22 -5.81
CA PRO A 195 -23.36 19.79 -5.83
C PRO A 195 -23.59 18.75 -6.93
N ASN A 196 -24.25 17.64 -6.56
CA ASN A 196 -24.65 16.58 -7.49
C ASN A 196 -25.43 17.18 -8.67
N GLY A 197 -24.82 17.12 -9.86
CA GLY A 197 -25.48 17.45 -11.11
C GLY A 197 -26.69 16.55 -11.32
N SER A 198 -27.85 17.15 -11.49
CA SER A 198 -29.09 16.47 -11.85
C SER A 198 -28.91 15.77 -13.21
N SER A 199 -29.13 14.46 -13.26
CA SER A 199 -29.25 13.73 -14.53
C SER A 199 -30.45 14.28 -15.31
N PRO A 200 -30.32 14.54 -16.62
CA PRO A 200 -31.44 14.95 -17.45
C PRO A 200 -32.41 13.79 -17.64
N SER A 201 -33.71 14.12 -17.59
CA SER A 201 -34.83 13.25 -17.96
C SER A 201 -34.92 13.05 -19.46
#